data_AF-A0A551YKG0-F1
#
_entry.id   AF-A0A551YKG0-F1
#
_cell.length_a   1.000
_cell.length_b   1.000
_cell.length_c   1.000
_cell.angle_alpha   90.00
_cell.angle_beta   90.00
_cell.angle_gamma   90.00
#
_symmetry.space_group_name_H-M   'P 1'
#
loop_
_entity.id
_entity.type
_entity.pdbx_description
1 polymer ?
#
loop_
_entity_poly.entity_id
_entity_poly.type
_entity_poly.pdbx_seq_one_letter_code
_entity_poly.pdbx_strand_id
1 'polypeptide(L)'
;MATIILENLPDKLIEQIQKLAQQHNQSINEQIISILQQAVEKPQTPLKFLISPETDPTWEERRKAVPQLQAQIDQSPRLNPLDYESPDSTELIRENREKENRPPAKIGTDYVK
;
A
#
# COMPACT_ATOMS: atom_id res chain seq x y z
N MET A 1 17.32 27.99 20.35
CA MET A 1 17.79 26.64 19.97
C MET A 1 16.66 25.68 20.30
N ALA A 2 16.18 24.92 19.31
CA ALA A 2 15.17 23.90 19.54
C ALA A 2 15.86 22.56 19.80
N THR A 3 15.42 21.85 20.82
CA THR A 3 15.92 20.50 21.14
C THR A 3 14.89 19.51 20.61
N ILE A 4 15.31 18.61 19.72
CA ILE A 4 14.45 17.53 19.24
C ILE A 4 14.78 16.28 20.05
N ILE A 5 13.80 15.78 20.79
CA ILE A 5 13.89 14.50 21.51
C ILE A 5 13.16 13.47 20.67
N LEU A 6 13.88 12.45 20.22
CA LEU A 6 13.33 11.34 19.44
C LEU A 6 13.14 10.15 20.38
N GLU A 7 11.89 9.86 20.73
CA GLU A 7 11.54 8.72 21.58
C GLU A 7 10.84 7.63 20.73
N ASN A 8 11.10 6.36 21.06
CA ASN A 8 10.50 5.19 20.39
C ASN A 8 10.84 5.04 18.90
N LEU A 9 12.09 5.30 18.50
CA LEU A 9 12.54 4.96 17.15
C LEU A 9 12.76 3.44 17.01
N PRO A 10 12.31 2.81 15.91
CA PRO A 10 12.60 1.41 15.65
C PRO A 10 14.11 1.17 15.53
N ASP A 11 14.63 0.12 16.16
CA ASP A 11 16.07 -0.21 16.15
C ASP A 11 16.65 -0.27 14.73
N LYS A 12 15.89 -0.85 13.80
CA LYS A 12 16.25 -0.93 12.38
C LYS A 12 16.49 0.44 11.74
N LEU A 13 15.74 1.45 12.17
CA LEU A 13 15.85 2.81 11.64
C LEU A 13 17.10 3.50 12.21
N ILE A 14 17.41 3.27 13.49
CA ILE A 14 18.65 3.73 14.13
C ILE A 14 19.88 3.14 13.41
N GLU A 15 19.87 1.83 13.11
CA GLU A 15 20.96 1.19 12.36
C GLU A 15 21.17 1.80 10.97
N GLN A 16 20.08 2.14 10.28
CA GLN A 16 20.15 2.77 8.96
C GLN A 16 20.73 4.18 9.03
N ILE A 17 20.29 4.99 10.02
CA ILE A 17 20.86 6.33 10.25
C ILE A 17 22.34 6.22 10.62
N GLN A 18 22.72 5.26 11.45
CA GLN A 18 24.12 5.07 11.85
C GLN A 18 25.01 4.69 10.65
N LYS A 19 24.52 3.81 9.77
CA LYS A 19 25.22 3.48 8.50
C LYS A 19 25.36 4.70 7.61
N LEU A 20 24.31 5.50 7.45
CA LEU A 20 24.36 6.74 6.67
C LEU A 20 25.36 7.74 7.25
N ALA A 21 25.34 7.93 8.57
CA ALA A 21 26.27 8.80 9.27
C ALA A 21 27.73 8.37 9.07
N GLN A 22 28.01 7.06 9.09
CA GLN A 22 29.33 6.50 8.78
C GLN A 22 29.73 6.73 7.32
N GLN A 23 28.81 6.60 6.36
CA GLN A 23 29.09 6.85 4.95
C GLN A 23 29.40 8.33 4.66
N HIS A 24 28.78 9.24 5.41
CA HIS A 24 28.96 10.68 5.24
C HIS A 24 30.00 11.28 6.19
N ASN A 25 30.67 10.49 7.03
CA ASN A 25 31.61 10.94 8.08
C ASN A 25 31.02 12.04 8.98
N GLN A 26 29.73 11.92 9.28
CA GLN A 26 28.99 12.89 10.09
C GLN A 26 28.58 12.27 11.43
N SER A 27 28.34 13.12 12.42
CA SER A 27 27.70 12.65 13.65
C SER A 27 26.26 12.22 13.37
N ILE A 28 25.72 11.32 14.19
CA ILE A 28 24.33 10.85 14.07
C ILE A 28 23.35 12.05 14.11
N ASN A 29 23.63 13.04 14.97
CA ASN A 29 22.81 14.25 15.09
C ASN A 29 22.82 15.09 13.81
N GLU A 30 23.99 15.29 13.19
CA GLU A 30 24.10 16.03 11.93
C GLU A 30 23.43 15.28 10.78
N GLN A 31 23.55 13.96 10.74
CA GLN A 31 22.88 13.13 9.75
C GLN A 31 21.35 13.21 9.89
N ILE A 32 20.83 13.21 11.13
CA ILE A 32 19.39 13.40 11.41
C ILE A 32 18.94 14.78 10.93
N ILE A 33 19.71 15.83 11.25
CA ILE A 33 19.40 17.20 10.79
C ILE A 33 19.39 17.26 9.27
N SER A 34 20.37 16.63 8.60
CA SER A 34 20.45 16.58 7.14
C SER A 34 19.26 15.84 6.52
N ILE A 35 18.83 14.72 7.09
CA ILE A 35 17.64 13.98 6.65
C ILE A 35 16.37 14.83 6.84
N LEU A 36 16.24 15.51 7.97
CA LEU A 36 15.10 16.40 8.24
C LEU A 36 15.09 17.60 7.27
N GLN A 37 16.23 18.21 7.02
CA GLN A 37 16.37 19.28 6.02
C GLN A 37 15.99 18.78 4.62
N GLN A 38 16.49 17.61 4.22
CA GLN A 38 16.11 17.00 2.95
C GLN A 38 14.62 16.67 2.87
N ALA A 39 14.00 16.19 3.96
CA ALA A 39 12.57 15.91 4.00
C ALA A 39 11.71 17.19 3.91
N VAL A 40 12.22 18.31 4.42
CA VAL A 40 11.55 19.63 4.34
C VAL A 40 11.74 20.25 2.95
N GLU A 41 12.95 20.19 2.38
CA GLU A 41 13.29 20.77 1.07
C GLU A 41 12.78 19.93 -0.11
N LYS A 42 12.83 18.61 0.04
CA LYS A 42 12.25 17.63 -0.87
C LYS A 42 11.17 16.89 -0.09
N PRO A 43 10.00 17.51 0.13
CA PRO A 43 8.85 16.73 0.58
C PRO A 43 8.75 15.58 -0.41
N GLN A 44 8.98 14.36 0.08
CA GLN A 44 8.74 13.16 -0.70
C GLN A 44 7.38 13.39 -1.31
N THR A 45 7.34 13.36 -2.65
CA THR A 45 6.11 13.63 -3.40
C THR A 45 5.00 12.92 -2.67
N PRO A 46 4.00 13.65 -2.11
CA PRO A 46 2.90 12.99 -1.41
C PRO A 46 2.44 11.89 -2.36
N LEU A 47 2.24 10.67 -1.84
CA LEU A 47 1.78 9.51 -2.63
C LEU A 47 0.83 10.05 -3.68
N LYS A 48 1.31 10.16 -4.92
CA LYS A 48 0.60 10.86 -5.97
C LYS A 48 -0.55 9.95 -6.30
N PHE A 49 -1.67 10.09 -5.59
CA PHE A 49 -2.95 9.83 -6.19
C PHE A 49 -2.92 10.68 -7.45
N LEU A 50 -2.89 10.02 -8.61
CA LEU A 50 -2.63 10.67 -9.90
C LEU A 50 -3.60 11.83 -10.21
N ILE A 51 -4.63 12.01 -9.38
CA ILE A 51 -5.70 12.98 -9.49
C ILE A 51 -6.06 13.44 -8.07
N SER A 52 -5.45 14.53 -7.59
CA SER A 52 -5.80 15.18 -6.32
C SER A 52 -6.14 16.65 -6.56
N PRO A 53 -7.11 17.26 -5.84
CA PRO A 53 -7.61 18.62 -6.11
C PRO A 53 -6.51 19.68 -6.05
N GLU A 54 -5.48 19.44 -5.23
CA GLU A 54 -4.37 20.37 -4.99
C GLU A 54 -3.28 20.31 -6.08
N THR A 55 -3.27 19.25 -6.89
CA THR A 55 -2.15 18.94 -7.80
C THR A 55 -2.50 18.97 -9.28
N ASP A 56 -3.78 18.86 -9.64
CA ASP A 56 -4.23 18.81 -11.03
C ASP A 56 -5.20 19.97 -11.32
N PRO A 57 -4.82 20.96 -12.14
CA PRO A 57 -5.71 22.06 -12.52
C PRO A 57 -6.93 21.59 -13.33
N THR A 58 -6.87 20.39 -13.92
CA THR A 58 -8.00 19.76 -14.64
C THR A 58 -8.86 18.87 -13.76
N TRP A 59 -8.58 18.77 -12.45
CA TRP A 59 -9.32 17.92 -11.52
C TRP A 59 -10.83 18.21 -11.53
N GLU A 60 -11.22 19.48 -11.52
CA GLU A 60 -12.64 19.89 -11.49
C GLU A 60 -13.38 19.48 -12.76
N GLU A 61 -12.71 19.59 -13.91
CA GLU A 61 -13.25 19.17 -15.19
C GLU A 61 -13.39 17.64 -15.27
N ARG A 62 -12.37 16.90 -14.79
CA ARG A 62 -12.40 15.43 -14.73
C ARG A 62 -13.48 14.95 -13.78
N ARG A 63 -13.63 15.55 -12.60
CA ARG A 63 -14.70 15.19 -11.64
C ARG A 63 -16.08 15.41 -12.24
N LYS A 64 -16.30 16.51 -12.98
CA LYS A 64 -17.57 16.76 -13.67
C LYS A 64 -17.88 15.72 -14.75
N ALA A 65 -16.85 15.11 -15.34
CA ALA A 65 -17.01 14.04 -16.32
C ALA A 65 -17.31 12.65 -15.69
N VAL A 66 -16.99 12.44 -14.40
CA VAL A 66 -17.20 11.14 -13.71
C VAL A 66 -18.67 10.66 -13.76
N PRO A 67 -19.69 11.48 -13.46
CA PRO A 67 -21.09 11.06 -13.57
C PRO A 67 -21.49 10.64 -14.99
N GLN A 68 -20.93 11.30 -16.02
CA GLN A 68 -21.21 10.97 -17.42
C GLN A 68 -20.58 9.63 -17.81
N LEU A 69 -19.34 9.39 -17.38
CA LEU A 69 -18.65 8.11 -17.59
C LEU A 69 -19.38 6.96 -16.88
N GLN A 70 -19.85 7.19 -15.65
CA GLN A 70 -20.64 6.19 -14.91
C GLN A 70 -21.95 5.87 -15.64
N ALA A 71 -22.68 6.89 -16.11
CA ALA A 71 -23.90 6.68 -16.88
C ALA A 71 -23.65 5.90 -18.19
N GLN A 72 -22.52 6.13 -18.86
CA GLN A 72 -22.13 5.37 -20.06
C GLN A 72 -21.82 3.91 -19.74
N ILE A 73 -21.15 3.64 -18.60
CA ILE A 73 -20.88 2.27 -18.14
C ILE A 73 -22.18 1.55 -17.81
N ASP A 74 -23.11 2.22 -17.13
CA ASP A 74 -24.41 1.65 -16.74
C ASP A 74 -25.32 1.36 -17.94
N GLN A 75 -25.15 2.10 -19.04
CA GLN A 75 -25.84 1.85 -20.30
C GLN A 75 -25.22 0.72 -21.13
N SER A 76 -23.97 0.35 -20.83
CA SER A 76 -23.31 -0.74 -21.53
C SER A 76 -23.91 -2.08 -21.09
N PRO A 77 -24.19 -3.01 -22.03
CA PRO A 77 -24.65 -4.34 -21.69
C PRO A 77 -23.67 -5.00 -20.72
N ARG A 78 -24.17 -5.41 -19.55
CA ARG A 78 -23.34 -6.15 -18.59
C ARG A 78 -22.97 -7.48 -19.22
N LEU A 79 -21.70 -7.59 -19.59
CA LEU A 79 -21.13 -8.82 -20.13
C LEU A 79 -21.23 -9.91 -19.07
N ASN A 80 -21.71 -11.08 -19.46
CA ASN A 80 -21.74 -12.23 -18.58
C ASN A 80 -20.30 -12.75 -18.45
N PRO A 81 -19.72 -12.85 -17.24
CA PRO A 81 -18.37 -13.39 -17.06
C PRO A 81 -18.18 -14.80 -17.66
N LEU A 82 -19.26 -15.57 -17.75
CA LEU A 82 -19.29 -16.88 -18.40
C LEU A 82 -18.97 -16.82 -19.90
N ASP A 83 -19.23 -15.69 -20.57
CA ASP A 83 -18.93 -15.49 -22.00
C ASP A 83 -17.40 -15.39 -22.26
N TYR A 84 -16.60 -15.21 -21.20
CA TYR A 84 -15.15 -15.03 -21.26
C TYR A 84 -14.37 -16.17 -20.61
N GLU A 85 -15.01 -17.32 -20.39
CA GLU A 85 -14.43 -18.47 -19.66
C GLU A 85 -13.85 -18.09 -18.29
N SER A 86 -14.26 -16.93 -17.75
CA SER A 86 -13.79 -16.45 -16.47
C SER A 86 -14.52 -17.22 -15.39
N PRO A 87 -13.81 -17.84 -14.42
CA PRO A 87 -14.45 -18.54 -13.33
C PRO A 87 -15.44 -17.62 -12.63
N ASP A 88 -16.62 -18.13 -12.30
CA ASP A 88 -17.58 -17.36 -11.51
C ASP A 88 -16.87 -16.94 -10.21
N SER A 89 -16.75 -15.63 -10.01
CA SER A 89 -16.07 -15.08 -8.83
C SER A 89 -16.73 -15.54 -7.53
N THR A 90 -18.02 -15.91 -7.56
CA THR A 90 -18.69 -16.52 -6.42
C THR A 90 -18.23 -17.96 -6.15
N GLU A 91 -17.86 -18.73 -7.17
CA GLU A 91 -17.24 -20.05 -6.99
C GLU A 91 -15.84 -19.94 -6.39
N LEU A 92 -15.02 -18.98 -6.85
CA LEU A 92 -13.68 -18.73 -6.28
C LEU A 92 -13.73 -18.37 -4.79
N ILE A 93 -14.71 -17.56 -4.38
CA ILE A 93 -14.92 -17.20 -2.98
C ILE A 93 -15.36 -18.42 -2.15
N ARG A 94 -16.24 -19.26 -2.69
CA ARG A 94 -16.67 -20.51 -2.03
C ARG A 94 -15.52 -21.49 -1.87
N GLU A 95 -14.73 -21.72 -2.91
CA GLU A 95 -13.56 -22.61 -2.86
C GLU A 95 -12.55 -22.14 -1.82
N ASN A 96 -12.28 -20.84 -1.76
CA ASN A 96 -11.35 -20.29 -0.78
C ASN A 96 -11.89 -20.44 0.66
N ARG A 97 -13.19 -20.22 0.86
CA ARG A 97 -13.86 -20.41 2.16
C ARG A 97 -13.91 -21.89 2.58
N GLU A 98 -14.05 -22.82 1.64
CA GLU A 98 -14.00 -24.25 1.91
C GLU A 98 -12.58 -24.72 2.24
N LYS A 99 -11.56 -24.17 1.57
CA LYS A 99 -10.14 -24.42 1.91
C LYS A 99 -9.80 -23.91 3.31
N GLU A 100 -10.29 -22.73 3.68
CA GLU A 100 -10.08 -22.15 5.01
C GLU A 100 -10.78 -22.94 6.13
N ASN A 101 -11.99 -23.44 5.88
CA ASN A 101 -12.77 -24.20 6.87
C ASN A 101 -12.51 -25.71 6.85
N ARG A 102 -11.59 -26.20 6.00
CA ARG A 102 -11.23 -27.62 5.96
C ARG A 102 -10.39 -27.95 7.21
N PRO A 103 -10.85 -28.86 8.09
CA PRO A 103 -10.02 -29.29 9.21
C PRO A 103 -8.74 -29.94 8.65
N PRO A 104 -7.57 -29.76 9.33
CA PRO A 104 -6.34 -30.38 8.89
C PRO A 104 -6.55 -31.89 8.75
N ALA A 105 -6.08 -32.45 7.64
CA ALA A 105 -6.16 -33.89 7.37
C ALA A 105 -5.65 -34.63 8.62
N LYS A 106 -6.49 -35.50 9.20
CA LYS A 106 -6.10 -36.33 10.33
C LYS A 106 -4.90 -37.16 9.88
N ILE A 107 -3.72 -36.80 10.36
CA ILE A 107 -2.53 -37.63 10.24
C ILE A 107 -2.84 -38.88 11.06
N GLY A 108 -3.11 -39.99 10.37
CA GLY A 108 -3.38 -41.27 11.01
C GLY A 108 -2.16 -41.68 11.82
N THR A 109 -2.24 -41.54 13.14
CA THR A 109 -1.29 -42.17 14.04
C THR A 109 -1.75 -43.60 14.27
N ASP A 110 -1.30 -44.50 13.39
CA ASP A 110 -1.30 -45.93 13.66
C ASP A 110 -0.29 -46.21 14.79
N TYR A 111 -0.74 -46.15 16.04
CA TYR A 111 0.00 -46.73 17.15
C TYR A 111 -0.39 -48.20 17.33
N VAL A 112 0.57 -49.02 16.91
CA VAL A 112 0.83 -50.43 17.17
C VAL A 112 0.32 -50.90 18.54
N LYS A 113 -0.40 -52.05 18.55
CA LYS A 113 -0.66 -52.86 19.75
C LYS A 113 0.51 -53.79 20.04
#